data_AF-A0A7W4YF77-F1
#
_entry.id   AF-A0A7W4YF77-F1
#
_cell.length_a   1.000
_cell.length_b   1.000
_cell.length_c   1.000
_cell.angle_alpha   90.00
_cell.angle_beta   90.00
_cell.angle_gamma   90.00
#
_symmetry.space_group_name_H-M   'P 1'
#
loop_
_entity.id
_entity.type
_entity.pdbx_description
1 polymer ?
#
loop_
_entity_poly.entity_id
_entity_poly.type
_entity_poly.pdbx_seq_one_letter_code
_entity_poly.pdbx_strand_id
1 'polypeptide(L)' 'MTPEQSTLSAIWFSIALLAAGYARSRGRSAWTWFLLTLLTGPIAVFLLVVWPARTPKRADDAVSPTQR' A
#
# COMPACT_ATOMS: atom_id res chain seq x y z
N MET A 1 -5.87 -24.70 -20.42
CA MET A 1 -5.12 -23.60 -19.79
C MET A 1 -3.65 -23.87 -20.04
N THR A 2 -2.97 -23.02 -20.82
CA THR A 2 -1.53 -23.19 -21.07
C THR A 2 -0.78 -22.90 -19.76
N PRO A 3 0.30 -23.65 -19.44
CA PRO A 3 1.05 -23.46 -18.19
C PRO A 3 1.57 -22.03 -18.00
N GLU A 4 1.74 -21.30 -19.11
CA GLU A 4 2.21 -19.91 -19.13
C GLU A 4 1.21 -18.94 -18.47
N GLN A 5 -0.10 -19.20 -18.58
CA GLN A 5 -1.12 -18.39 -17.91
C GLN A 5 -1.11 -18.56 -16.39
N SER A 6 -0.86 -19.78 -15.90
CA SER A 6 -0.79 -20.05 -14.46
C SER A 6 0.40 -19.34 -13.82
N THR A 7 1.53 -19.25 -14.53
CA THR A 7 2.71 -18.51 -14.09
C THR A 7 2.44 -17.01 -14.05
N LEU A 8 1.80 -16.45 -15.07
CA LEU A 8 1.44 -15.02 -15.11
C LEU A 8 0.51 -14.63 -13.95
N SER A 9 -0.49 -15.46 -13.66
CA SER A 9 -1.42 -15.21 -12.55
C SER A 9 -0.76 -15.36 -11.18
N ALA A 10 0.13 -16.34 -10.99
CA ALA A 10 0.91 -16.47 -9.77
C ALA A 10 1.84 -15.28 -9.54
N ILE A 11 2.59 -14.86 -10.56
CA ILE A 11 3.48 -13.69 -10.50
C ILE A 11 2.68 -12.43 -10.18
N TRP A 12 1.54 -12.24 -10.85
CA TRP A 12 0.65 -11.10 -10.61
C TRP A 12 0.16 -11.05 -9.16
N PHE A 13 -0.29 -12.20 -8.64
CA PHE A 13 -0.76 -12.30 -7.26
C PHE A 13 0.36 -12.04 -6.25
N SER A 14 1.58 -12.56 -6.51
CA SER A 14 2.76 -12.27 -5.69
C SER A 14 3.10 -10.79 -5.65
N ILE A 15 3.03 -10.08 -6.80
CA ILE A 15 3.26 -8.63 -6.86
C ILE A 15 2.21 -7.87 -6.04
N ALA A 16 0.94 -8.23 -6.18
CA ALA A 16 -0.13 -7.61 -5.40
C ALA A 16 0.09 -7.80 -3.89
N LEU A 17 0.52 -8.98 -3.47
CA LEU A 17 0.80 -9.29 -2.06
C LEU A 17 2.02 -8.51 -1.53
N LEU A 18 3.09 -8.40 -2.32
CA LEU A 18 4.29 -7.60 -2.01
C LEU A 18 3.93 -6.11 -1.84
N ALA A 19 3.14 -5.55 -2.75
CA ALA A 19 2.69 -4.16 -2.69
C ALA A 19 1.82 -3.91 -1.44
N ALA A 20 0.93 -4.85 -1.09
CA ALA A 20 0.12 -4.78 0.13
C ALA A 20 0.97 -4.80 1.41
N GLY A 21 1.99 -5.67 1.45
CA GLY A 21 2.95 -5.74 2.56
C GLY A 21 3.76 -4.44 2.72
N TYR A 22 4.22 -3.88 1.60
CA TYR A 22 4.92 -2.59 1.58
C TYR A 22 4.03 -1.42 2.04
N ALA A 23 2.76 -1.42 1.67
CA ALA A 23 1.82 -0.42 2.16
C ALA A 23 1.62 -0.51 3.69
N ARG A 24 1.56 -1.74 4.24
CA ARG A 24 1.41 -1.96 5.69
C ARG A 24 2.59 -1.42 6.49
N SER A 25 3.82 -1.62 6.01
CA SER A 25 5.02 -1.12 6.70
C SER A 25 5.10 0.41 6.72
N ARG A 26 4.38 1.09 5.81
CA ARG A 26 4.30 2.56 5.72
C ARG A 26 3.09 3.15 6.47
N GLY A 27 2.41 2.37 7.31
CA GLY A 27 1.24 2.82 8.07
C GLY A 27 -0.02 3.06 7.23
N ARG A 28 -0.10 2.47 6.03
CA ARG A 28 -1.27 2.55 5.14
C ARG A 28 -2.08 1.25 5.21
N SER A 29 -3.35 1.33 4.79
CA SER A 29 -4.24 0.15 4.68
C SER A 29 -3.71 -0.83 3.62
N ALA A 30 -3.14 -1.95 4.08
CA ALA A 30 -2.63 -3.02 3.23
C ALA A 30 -3.71 -3.57 2.28
N TRP A 31 -4.95 -3.67 2.78
CA TRP A 31 -6.08 -4.25 2.05
C TRP A 31 -6.51 -3.39 0.87
N THR A 32 -6.52 -2.07 1.05
CA THR A 32 -6.85 -1.12 -0.02
C THR A 32 -5.82 -1.20 -1.14
N TRP A 33 -4.53 -1.24 -0.79
CA TRP A 33 -3.43 -1.32 -1.77
C TRP A 33 -3.30 -2.69 -2.43
N PHE A 34 -3.67 -3.77 -1.73
CA PHE A 34 -3.79 -5.10 -2.30
C PHE A 34 -4.82 -5.11 -3.44
N LEU A 35 -6.06 -4.67 -3.19
CA LEU A 35 -7.11 -4.61 -4.21
C LEU A 35 -6.74 -3.68 -5.36
N LEU A 36 -6.13 -2.53 -5.06
CA LEU A 36 -5.65 -1.61 -6.07
C LEU A 36 -4.62 -2.28 -7.00
N THR A 37 -3.67 -3.02 -6.44
CA THR A 37 -2.63 -3.70 -7.23
C THR A 37 -3.17 -4.91 -7.96
N LEU A 38 -4.13 -5.62 -7.37
CA LEU A 38 -4.75 -6.77 -8.01
C LEU A 38 -5.60 -6.35 -9.23
N LEU A 39 -6.28 -5.21 -9.15
CA LEU A 39 -7.18 -4.70 -10.20
C LEU A 39 -6.46 -3.83 -11.25
N THR A 40 -5.60 -2.92 -10.80
CA THR A 40 -4.91 -1.93 -11.66
C THR A 40 -3.50 -2.38 -12.04
N GLY A 41 -2.97 -3.42 -11.38
CA GLY A 41 -1.67 -3.98 -11.67
C GLY A 41 -0.50 -3.09 -11.27
N PRO A 42 0.58 -3.02 -12.08
CA PRO A 42 1.80 -2.30 -11.73
C PRO A 42 1.58 -0.78 -11.57
N ILE A 43 0.51 -0.22 -12.12
CA ILE A 43 0.14 1.19 -11.94
C ILE A 43 -0.12 1.51 -10.46
N ALA A 44 -0.74 0.59 -9.73
CA ALA A 44 -0.95 0.76 -8.30
C ALA A 44 0.37 0.77 -7.53
N VAL A 45 1.35 -0.03 -7.94
CA VAL A 45 2.69 -0.04 -7.34
C VAL A 45 3.38 1.31 -7.57
N PHE A 46 3.26 1.87 -8.77
CA PHE A 46 3.80 3.19 -9.08
C PHE A 46 3.20 4.28 -8.19
N LEU A 47 1.87 4.28 -8.04
CA LEU A 47 1.18 5.20 -7.12
C LEU A 47 1.60 4.97 -5.67
N LEU A 48 1.81 3.71 -5.25
CA LEU A 48 2.24 3.38 -3.89
C LEU A 48 3.63 3.96 -3.57
N VAL A 49 4.54 3.93 -4.53
CA VAL A 49 5.90 4.47 -4.38
C VAL A 49 5.91 5.99 -4.44
N VAL A 50 5.16 6.60 -5.36
CA VAL A 50 5.14 8.06 -5.53
C VAL A 50 4.39 8.78 -4.41
N TRP A 51 3.42 8.10 -3.78
CA TRP A 51 2.57 8.75 -2.78
C TRP A 51 3.26 8.77 -1.40
N PRO A 52 3.48 9.94 -0.79
CA PRO A 52 4.09 10.04 0.52
C PRO A 52 3.25 9.32 1.60
N ALA A 53 3.94 8.76 2.59
CA ALA A 53 3.29 8.17 3.76
C ALA A 53 2.46 9.25 4.47
N ARG A 54 1.22 8.94 4.84
CA ARG A 54 0.40 9.88 5.62
C ARG A 54 1.02 9.98 7.01
N THR A 55 1.57 11.13 7.35
CA THR A 55 1.94 11.46 8.72
C THR A 55 0.66 11.43 9.57
N PRO A 56 0.60 10.65 10.66
CA PRO A 56 -0.54 10.68 11.56
C PRO A 56 -0.64 12.07 12.18
N LYS A 57 -1.71 12.80 11.86
CA LYS A 57 -2.08 14.06 12.51
C LYS A 57 -2.58 13.72 13.92
N ARG A 58 -1.70 13.52 14.90
CA ARG A 58 -2.15 13.29 16.30
C ARG A 58 -1.22 13.77 17.43
N ALA A 59 -0.10 14.44 17.16
CA ALA A 59 0.76 14.92 18.25
C ALA A 59 0.86 16.45 18.37
N ASP A 60 0.66 17.19 17.29
CA ASP A 60 0.85 18.65 17.31
C ASP A 60 -0.30 19.42 17.98
N ASP A 61 -1.49 18.81 18.10
CA ASP A 61 -2.66 19.43 18.74
C ASP A 61 -2.65 19.25 20.29
N ALA A 62 -1.78 18.38 20.82
CA ALA A 62 -1.72 18.06 22.26
C ALA A 62 -0.75 18.96 23.04
N VAL A 63 0.10 19.74 22.34
CA VAL A 63 0.93 20.78 22.95
C VAL A 63 0.25 22.14 22.74
N SER A 64 -0.91 22.33 23.36
CA SER A 64 -1.36 23.68 23.69
C SER A 64 -0.68 24.07 25.01
N PRO A 65 0.27 25.03 25.01
CA PRO A 65 1.01 25.43 26.19
C PRO A 65 0.15 26.32 27.07
N THR A 66 -0.78 25.75 27.84
CA THR A 66 -1.70 26.55 28.67
C THR A 66 -2.04 25.97 30.04
N GLN A 67 -1.10 25.27 30.67
CA GLN A 67 -1.11 25.12 32.13
C GLN A 67 0.07 25.94 32.69
N ARG A 68 -0.11 27.25 32.63
CA ARG A 68 0.56 28.23 33.52
C ARG A 68 -0.12 28.22 34.87
#